data_AF-A0A7U6KT10-F1
#
_entry.id   AF-A0A7U6KT10-F1
#
_cell.length_a   1.000
_cell.length_b   1.000
_cell.length_c   1.000
_cell.angle_alpha   90.00
_cell.angle_beta   90.00
_cell.angle_gamma   90.00
#
_symmetry.space_group_name_H-M   'P 1'
#
loop_
_entity.id
_entity.type
_entity.pdbx_description
1 polymer ?
#
loop_
_entity_poly.entity_id
_entity_poly.type
_entity_poly.pdbx_seq_one_letter_code
_entity_poly.pdbx_strand_id
1 'polypeptide(L)'
;MKKITTLSISALASAMLLMTGCSTNNGSQETAAQSVSITEQSSASEKVGYSLGFMMAEGNKEAVKDLNLDTFEKGFRDGYEGNDSALTQEQMQEVLMTYQKEQEEQFAKDMQTKATENKTAGTAFLAENAKKKA
;
A
#
# COMPACT_ATOMS: atom_id res chain seq x y z
N MET A 1 10.53 -57.76 40.10
CA MET A 1 10.12 -57.68 38.68
C MET A 1 9.20 -58.84 38.38
N LYS A 2 7.89 -58.59 38.24
CA LYS A 2 6.94 -59.38 37.43
C LYS A 2 5.60 -58.66 37.45
N LYS A 3 5.01 -58.62 36.26
CA LYS A 3 4.03 -57.64 35.76
C LYS A 3 2.63 -57.97 36.30
N ILE A 4 1.87 -56.94 36.66
CA ILE A 4 0.44 -57.07 36.93
C ILE A 4 -0.32 -56.30 35.84
N THR A 5 -1.08 -57.09 35.10
CA THR A 5 -2.05 -56.74 34.06
C THR A 5 -3.39 -56.47 34.73
N THR A 6 -4.07 -55.36 34.45
CA THR A 6 -5.53 -55.31 34.14
C THR A 6 -6.04 -53.90 33.82
N LEU A 7 -6.74 -53.81 32.68
CA LEU A 7 -7.74 -52.79 32.36
C LEU A 7 -8.79 -52.69 33.48
N SER A 8 -9.40 -51.51 33.66
CA SER A 8 -10.85 -51.26 33.45
C SER A 8 -11.44 -50.09 34.26
N ILE A 9 -12.21 -49.25 33.55
CA ILE A 9 -13.55 -48.72 33.91
C ILE A 9 -13.67 -47.39 34.70
N SER A 10 -14.09 -46.39 33.92
CA SER A 10 -15.09 -45.31 34.14
C SER A 10 -14.96 -44.29 35.29
N ALA A 11 -14.75 -43.04 34.84
CA ALA A 11 -15.48 -41.81 35.16
C ALA A 11 -16.34 -41.75 36.44
N LEU A 12 -16.09 -40.74 37.29
CA LEU A 12 -17.02 -39.62 37.53
C LEU A 12 -16.45 -38.57 38.50
N ALA A 13 -16.71 -37.31 38.13
CA ALA A 13 -16.97 -36.14 38.98
C ALA A 13 -15.82 -35.43 39.73
N SER A 14 -15.47 -34.27 39.16
CA SER A 14 -15.28 -32.94 39.79
C SER A 14 -14.42 -32.78 41.03
N ALA A 15 -13.31 -32.05 40.86
CA ALA A 15 -12.95 -30.94 41.75
C ALA A 15 -12.03 -29.94 41.02
N MET A 16 -12.42 -28.66 41.04
CA MET A 16 -11.63 -27.51 40.61
C MET A 16 -10.33 -27.36 41.43
N LEU A 17 -9.23 -26.94 40.80
CA LEU A 17 -8.64 -25.59 40.96
C LEU A 17 -7.26 -25.48 40.26
N LEU A 18 -7.24 -24.65 39.22
CA LEU A 18 -6.23 -23.69 38.79
C LEU A 18 -4.73 -24.05 38.94
N MET A 19 -4.10 -24.45 37.83
CA MET A 19 -2.72 -24.06 37.51
C MET A 19 -2.52 -23.93 35.99
N THR A 20 -2.12 -22.70 35.61
CA THR A 20 -1.22 -22.31 34.51
C THR A 20 -1.27 -23.03 33.16
N GLY A 21 -1.56 -22.23 32.13
CA GLY A 21 -0.77 -22.24 30.90
C GLY A 21 -1.54 -22.59 29.63
N CYS A 22 -1.90 -21.58 28.85
CA CYS A 22 -1.67 -21.58 27.41
C CYS A 22 -1.84 -20.17 26.82
N SER A 23 -0.93 -19.87 25.92
CA SER A 23 -0.86 -18.73 25.03
C SER A 23 -2.13 -18.48 24.22
N THR A 24 -2.13 -17.29 23.61
CA THR A 24 -3.04 -16.84 22.55
C THR A 24 -4.36 -16.31 23.06
N ASN A 25 -4.36 -15.02 23.38
CA ASN A 25 -5.36 -14.19 22.74
C ASN A 25 -4.64 -12.97 22.17
N ASN A 26 -4.35 -13.08 20.86
CA ASN A 26 -3.92 -11.99 20.02
C ASN A 26 -5.09 -11.01 20.04
N GLY A 27 -5.08 -10.13 21.04
CA GLY A 27 -6.00 -9.02 21.10
C GLY A 27 -5.77 -8.25 19.82
N SER A 28 -6.74 -8.35 18.92
CA SER A 28 -6.97 -7.40 17.85
C SER A 28 -7.03 -6.02 18.50
N GLN A 29 -5.86 -5.44 18.69
CA GLN A 29 -5.69 -4.02 18.85
C GLN A 29 -5.93 -3.48 17.44
N GLU A 30 -7.20 -3.44 17.09
CA GLU A 30 -7.72 -2.58 16.06
C GLU A 30 -7.37 -1.17 16.55
N THR A 31 -6.17 -0.72 16.16
CA THR A 31 -5.73 0.65 16.32
C THR A 31 -6.72 1.46 15.50
N ALA A 32 -7.77 1.94 16.17
CA ALA A 32 -8.67 2.93 15.63
C ALA A 32 -7.79 4.00 14.99
N ALA A 33 -7.90 4.17 13.67
CA ALA A 33 -7.13 5.13 12.92
C ALA A 33 -7.29 6.49 13.60
N GLN A 34 -6.29 6.93 14.35
CA GLN A 34 -6.22 8.30 14.82
C GLN A 34 -6.10 9.15 13.57
N SER A 35 -7.16 9.90 13.25
CA SER A 35 -7.12 10.88 12.19
C SER A 35 -6.05 11.91 12.54
N VAL A 36 -4.88 11.83 11.90
CA VAL A 36 -3.81 12.81 12.05
C VAL A 36 -4.25 14.08 11.33
N SER A 37 -4.66 15.10 12.07
CA SER A 37 -5.07 16.39 11.52
C SER A 37 -3.91 17.38 11.54
N ILE A 38 -3.62 18.02 10.40
CA ILE A 38 -2.65 19.13 10.35
C ILE A 38 -3.35 20.48 10.32
N THR A 39 -2.86 21.44 11.09
CA THR A 39 -3.38 22.81 11.15
C THR A 39 -2.24 23.83 11.24
N GLU A 40 -2.57 25.12 11.13
CA GLU A 40 -1.61 26.20 11.33
C GLU A 40 -1.06 26.26 12.76
N GLN A 41 -1.75 25.68 13.74
CA GLN A 41 -1.35 25.65 15.14
C GLN A 41 -0.57 24.36 15.51
N SER A 42 -0.44 23.40 14.58
CA SER A 42 0.35 22.20 14.78
C SER A 42 1.81 22.52 15.07
N SER A 43 2.47 21.61 15.78
CA SER A 43 3.88 21.74 16.13
C SER A 43 4.77 21.81 14.88
N ALA A 44 5.96 22.37 15.03
CA ALA A 44 6.93 22.43 13.93
C ALA A 44 7.25 21.03 13.38
N SER A 45 7.37 20.03 14.25
CA SER A 45 7.68 18.65 13.84
C SER A 45 6.56 18.05 13.00
N GLU A 46 5.29 18.24 13.38
CA GLU A 46 4.15 17.74 12.60
C GLU A 46 4.09 18.40 11.23
N LYS A 47 4.31 19.72 11.16
CA LYS A 47 4.35 20.46 9.90
C LYS A 47 5.48 20.00 8.99
N VAL A 48 6.66 19.67 9.54
CA VAL A 48 7.78 19.13 8.76
C VAL A 48 7.40 17.80 8.13
N GLY A 49 6.86 16.85 8.91
CA GLY A 49 6.44 15.55 8.39
C GLY A 49 5.39 15.67 7.29
N TYR A 50 4.34 16.48 7.54
CA TYR A 50 3.30 16.74 6.54
C TYR A 50 3.86 17.36 5.26
N SER A 51 4.71 18.38 5.40
CA SER A 51 5.28 19.10 4.24
C SER A 51 6.15 18.18 3.37
N LEU A 52 6.95 17.30 3.99
CA LEU A 52 7.75 16.33 3.26
C LEU A 52 6.88 15.35 2.48
N GLY A 53 5.86 14.78 3.12
CA GLY A 53 4.92 13.87 2.45
C GLY A 53 4.17 14.54 1.31
N PHE A 54 3.69 15.77 1.52
CA PHE A 54 2.98 16.54 0.51
C PHE A 54 3.84 16.83 -0.72
N MET A 55 5.08 17.32 -0.53
CA MET A 55 5.99 17.60 -1.64
C MET A 55 6.36 16.33 -2.41
N MET A 56 6.57 15.21 -1.69
CA MET A 56 6.84 13.92 -2.32
C MET A 56 5.65 13.47 -3.17
N ALA A 57 4.42 13.58 -2.68
CA ALA A 57 3.22 13.23 -3.43
C ALA A 57 3.06 14.13 -4.67
N GLU A 58 3.16 15.46 -4.52
CA GLU A 58 3.03 16.40 -5.63
C GLU A 58 4.07 16.15 -6.73
N GLY A 59 5.31 15.81 -6.35
CA GLY A 59 6.37 15.50 -7.31
C GLY A 59 6.21 14.17 -8.05
N ASN A 60 5.43 13.23 -7.51
CA ASN A 60 5.36 11.85 -8.03
C ASN A 60 3.97 11.43 -8.53
N LYS A 61 2.90 12.18 -8.24
CA LYS A 61 1.50 11.77 -8.53
C LYS A 61 1.24 11.44 -10.01
N GLU A 62 1.93 12.11 -10.93
CA GLU A 62 1.79 11.84 -12.38
C GLU A 62 2.55 10.59 -12.83
N ALA A 63 3.67 10.27 -12.15
CA ALA A 63 4.48 9.09 -12.43
C ALA A 63 3.88 7.84 -11.77
N VAL A 64 3.21 8.00 -10.62
CA VAL A 64 2.65 6.92 -9.81
C VAL A 64 1.16 7.11 -9.58
N LYS A 65 0.37 7.02 -10.65
CA LYS A 65 -1.07 7.38 -10.66
C LYS A 65 -1.95 6.47 -9.80
N ASP A 66 -1.55 5.20 -9.64
CA ASP A 66 -2.35 4.17 -8.98
C ASP A 66 -1.74 3.70 -7.65
N LEU A 67 -1.02 4.59 -6.97
CA LEU A 67 -0.39 4.29 -5.69
C LEU A 67 -1.46 4.00 -4.61
N ASN A 68 -1.39 2.82 -3.99
CA ASN A 68 -2.16 2.53 -2.79
C ASN A 68 -1.50 3.22 -1.58
N LEU A 69 -2.12 4.31 -1.11
CA LEU A 69 -1.57 5.16 -0.05
C LEU A 69 -1.41 4.44 1.30
N ASP A 70 -2.33 3.53 1.65
CA ASP A 70 -2.25 2.77 2.91
C ASP A 70 -1.01 1.87 2.92
N THR A 71 -0.73 1.19 1.81
CA THR A 71 0.47 0.34 1.68
C THR A 71 1.76 1.15 1.56
N PHE A 72 1.71 2.32 0.92
CA PHE A 72 2.84 3.25 0.87
C PHE A 72 3.20 3.77 2.26
N GLU A 73 2.21 4.23 3.02
CA GLU A 73 2.40 4.68 4.41
C GLU A 73 2.97 3.56 5.26
N LYS A 74 2.41 2.34 5.15
CA LYS A 74 2.93 1.17 5.87
C LYS A 74 4.41 0.92 5.55
N GLY A 75 4.77 0.85 4.26
CA GLY A 75 6.15 0.61 3.84
C GLY A 75 7.10 1.73 4.30
N PHE A 76 6.65 2.98 4.25
CA PHE A 76 7.41 4.12 4.76
C PHE A 76 7.66 4.02 6.27
N ARG A 77 6.62 3.70 7.05
CA ARG A 77 6.72 3.53 8.52
C ARG A 77 7.63 2.38 8.88
N ASP A 78 7.46 1.21 8.25
CA ASP A 78 8.29 0.04 8.51
C ASP A 78 9.78 0.36 8.28
N GLY A 79 10.10 1.01 7.15
CA GLY A 79 11.48 1.42 6.85
C GLY A 79 12.02 2.51 7.79
N TYR A 80 11.18 3.46 8.23
CA TYR A 80 11.57 4.54 9.13
C TYR A 80 11.81 4.05 10.56
N GLU A 81 10.98 3.13 11.04
CA GLU A 81 11.05 2.55 12.38
C GLU A 81 12.07 1.39 12.47
N GLY A 82 12.53 0.88 11.33
CA GLY A 82 13.44 -0.26 11.26
C GLY A 82 12.75 -1.60 11.49
N ASN A 83 11.46 -1.69 11.19
CA ASN A 83 10.70 -2.93 11.23
C ASN A 83 11.11 -3.86 10.08
N ASP A 84 10.87 -5.15 10.25
CA ASP A 84 11.09 -6.13 9.19
C ASP A 84 10.17 -5.84 8.00
N SER A 85 10.76 -5.83 6.81
CA SER A 85 10.01 -5.67 5.57
C SER A 85 9.22 -6.92 5.23
N ALA A 86 7.98 -6.74 4.77
CA ALA A 86 7.16 -7.83 4.22
C ALA A 86 7.67 -8.36 2.87
N LEU A 87 8.51 -7.58 2.18
CA LEU A 87 9.15 -7.95 0.91
C LEU A 87 10.66 -8.05 1.06
N THR A 88 11.30 -8.99 0.37
CA THR A 88 12.77 -8.97 0.24
C THR A 88 13.21 -7.83 -0.67
N GLN A 89 14.50 -7.48 -0.61
CA GLN A 89 15.05 -6.43 -1.47
C GLN A 89 14.92 -6.76 -2.96
N GLU A 90 15.10 -8.04 -3.32
CA GLU A 90 14.94 -8.54 -4.68
C GLU A 90 13.49 -8.38 -5.16
N GLN A 91 12.52 -8.72 -4.31
CA GLN A 91 11.10 -8.56 -4.64
C GLN A 91 10.73 -7.08 -4.84
N MET A 92 11.24 -6.18 -3.99
CA MET A 92 11.03 -4.74 -4.19
C MET A 92 11.61 -4.28 -5.53
N GLN A 93 12.84 -4.69 -5.84
CA GLN A 93 13.52 -4.29 -7.07
C GLN A 93 12.78 -4.80 -8.31
N GLU A 94 12.37 -6.08 -8.31
CA GLU A 94 11.65 -6.70 -9.43
C GLU A 94 10.31 -6.01 -9.70
N VAL A 95 9.52 -5.75 -8.64
CA VAL A 95 8.21 -5.12 -8.77
C VAL A 95 8.36 -3.67 -9.25
N LEU A 96 9.32 -2.91 -8.73
CA LEU A 96 9.55 -1.53 -9.15
C LEU A 96 10.06 -1.43 -10.60
N MET A 97 10.94 -2.34 -11.03
CA MET A 97 11.39 -2.38 -12.44
C MET A 97 10.24 -2.73 -13.38
N THR A 98 9.41 -3.70 -12.99
CA THR A 98 8.23 -4.10 -13.77
C THR A 98 7.26 -2.93 -13.90
N TYR A 99 6.96 -2.26 -12.78
CA TYR A 99 6.10 -1.07 -12.76
C TYR A 99 6.64 0.05 -13.66
N GLN A 100 7.94 0.37 -13.57
CA GLN A 100 8.55 1.40 -14.41
C GLN A 100 8.38 1.09 -15.91
N LYS A 101 8.62 -0.16 -16.31
CA LYS A 101 8.45 -0.59 -17.69
C LYS A 101 7.00 -0.45 -18.17
N GLU A 102 6.03 -0.86 -17.35
CA GLU A 102 4.61 -0.72 -17.66
C GLU A 102 4.20 0.74 -17.84
N GLN A 103 4.72 1.65 -17.00
CA GLN A 103 4.47 3.08 -17.11
C GLN A 103 5.07 3.69 -18.38
N GLU A 104 6.27 3.26 -18.79
CA GLU A 104 6.88 3.69 -20.06
C GLU A 104 6.05 3.24 -21.26
N GLU A 105 5.59 1.99 -21.26
CA GLU A 105 4.71 1.47 -22.32
C GLU A 105 3.38 2.23 -22.36
N GLN A 106 2.81 2.56 -21.21
CA GLN A 106 1.58 3.33 -21.14
C GLN A 106 1.78 4.78 -21.62
N PHE A 107 2.88 5.42 -21.23
CA PHE A 107 3.23 6.75 -21.71
C PHE A 107 3.39 6.78 -23.23
N ALA A 108 4.03 5.78 -23.83
CA ALA A 108 4.17 5.66 -25.28
C ALA A 108 2.80 5.53 -25.98
N LYS A 109 1.88 4.73 -25.43
CA LYS A 109 0.50 4.59 -25.95
C LYS A 109 -0.28 5.90 -25.84
N ASP A 110 -0.18 6.60 -24.71
CA ASP A 110 -0.84 7.89 -24.50
C ASP A 110 -0.34 8.93 -25.51
N MET A 111 0.98 8.96 -25.76
CA MET A 111 1.60 9.85 -26.74
C MET A 111 1.13 9.54 -28.17
N GLN A 112 1.03 8.26 -28.54
CA GLN A 112 0.51 7.85 -29.85
C GLN A 112 -0.95 8.24 -30.05
N THR A 113 -1.77 8.06 -29.01
CA THR A 113 -3.19 8.45 -29.02
C THR A 113 -3.32 9.95 -29.23
N LYS A 114 -2.63 10.75 -28.40
CA LYS A 114 -2.62 12.22 -28.52
C LYS A 114 -2.12 12.68 -29.89
N ALA A 115 -1.11 12.04 -30.46
CA ALA A 115 -0.62 12.38 -31.80
C ALA A 115 -1.69 12.16 -32.88
N THR A 116 -2.46 11.06 -32.78
CA THR A 116 -3.53 10.72 -33.72
C THR A 116 -4.72 11.67 -33.61
N GLU A 117 -5.12 11.99 -32.38
CA GLU A 117 -6.17 12.97 -32.08
C GLU A 117 -5.80 14.34 -32.61
N ASN A 118 -4.59 14.81 -32.33
CA ASN A 118 -4.10 16.12 -32.78
C ASN A 118 -3.99 16.19 -34.30
N LYS A 119 -3.54 15.11 -34.96
CA LYS A 119 -3.51 15.06 -36.43
C LYS A 119 -4.93 15.19 -37.01
N THR A 120 -5.89 14.50 -36.44
CA THR A 120 -7.30 14.53 -36.88
C THR A 120 -7.94 15.89 -36.64
N ALA A 121 -7.75 16.46 -35.44
CA ALA A 121 -8.23 17.80 -35.12
C ALA A 121 -7.58 18.85 -36.03
N GLY A 122 -6.28 18.74 -36.27
CA GLY A 122 -5.54 19.63 -37.16
C GLY A 122 -6.02 19.58 -38.61
N THR A 123 -6.24 18.39 -39.18
CA THR A 123 -6.76 18.26 -40.56
C THR A 123 -8.17 18.81 -40.68
N ALA A 124 -9.05 18.54 -39.70
CA ALA A 124 -10.41 19.09 -39.67
C ALA A 124 -10.40 20.62 -39.61
N PHE A 125 -9.57 21.19 -38.72
CA PHE A 125 -9.41 22.64 -38.59
C PHE A 125 -8.93 23.29 -39.89
N LEU A 126 -7.94 22.70 -40.57
CA LEU A 126 -7.45 23.20 -41.85
C LEU A 126 -8.53 23.16 -42.94
N ALA A 127 -9.29 22.07 -43.02
CA ALA A 127 -10.38 21.92 -43.99
C ALA A 127 -11.51 22.93 -43.74
N GLU A 128 -11.89 23.17 -42.48
CA GLU A 128 -12.88 24.18 -42.13
C GLU A 128 -12.40 25.60 -42.47
N ASN A 129 -11.14 25.93 -42.18
CA ASN A 129 -10.58 27.24 -42.51
C ASN A 129 -10.50 27.49 -44.01
N ALA A 130 -10.16 26.48 -44.81
CA ALA A 130 -10.14 26.59 -46.26
C ALA A 130 -11.54 26.97 -46.81
N LYS A 131 -12.61 26.39 -46.25
CA LYS A 131 -13.99 26.70 -46.64
C LYS A 131 -14.44 28.10 -46.25
N LYS A 132 -13.93 28.65 -45.14
CA LYS A 132 -14.27 30.01 -44.67
C LYS A 132 -13.58 31.12 -45.48
N LYS A 133 -12.49 30.80 -46.19
CA LYS A 133 -11.69 31.75 -46.96
C LYS A 133 -11.90 31.66 -48.48
N ALA A 134 -12.71 30.72 -48.93
CA ALA A 134 -13.17 30.58 -50.31
C ALA A 134 -14.53 31.28 -50.47
#